data_AF-A0A2M7A361-F1
#
_entry.id   AF-A0A2M7A361-F1
#
_cell.length_a   1.000
_cell.length_b   1.000
_cell.length_c   1.000
_cell.angle_alpha   90.00
_cell.angle_beta   90.00
_cell.angle_gamma   90.00
#
_symmetry.space_group_name_H-M   'P 1'
#
loop_
_entity.id
_entity.type
_entity.pdbx_description
1 polymer ?
#
loop_
_entity_poly.entity_id
_entity_poly.type
_entity_poly.pdbx_seq_one_letter_code
_entity_poly.pdbx_strand_id
1 'polypeptide(L)'
;MPLTLTRDGQPASAIVIAADASKAAQFAASDLQWHLKQMTGAEVPIVRDDEDEKVTGTRILVGESAATVALKLKNADFKHQEYLIRFLPDTLILMGRDKDDRGEVKFDPTPSPEAVATWPSMWDEQGTMYAVYDFLERYCNVRWFNPTETGADIPRTKTLAVSGTEVRRAPSFRYRYACYTASEDYDVFTGLWRKDTDGYKSWEAAAYPELHRRFTDWWKYVHAKRGFVQLFRYRMREGGELCLGNHSLYGYYDRFWEKGADAKKAELFEGRKSDWFAQGYTGRPPQMCYSSRGLIEQVAQDARDFFDGKGTKPGAVAAGN
;
A
#
# COMPACT_ATOMS: atom_id res chain seq x y z
N MET A 1 -18.42 -23.48 15.71
CA MET A 1 -19.59 -22.59 15.88
C MET A 1 -19.24 -21.24 15.27
N PRO A 2 -20.20 -20.45 14.79
CA PRO A 2 -19.91 -19.11 14.29
C PRO A 2 -19.41 -18.19 15.41
N LEU A 3 -18.40 -17.39 15.10
CA LEU A 3 -17.94 -16.29 15.95
C LEU A 3 -18.87 -15.10 15.76
N THR A 4 -19.47 -14.61 16.83
CA THR A 4 -20.34 -13.41 16.77
C THR A 4 -19.50 -12.18 17.05
N LEU A 5 -19.38 -11.29 16.07
CA LEU A 5 -18.62 -10.04 16.22
C LEU A 5 -19.48 -8.91 16.75
N THR A 6 -20.72 -8.84 16.25
CA THR A 6 -21.74 -7.89 16.72
C THR A 6 -23.09 -8.59 16.82
N ARG A 7 -23.94 -8.10 17.71
CA ARG A 7 -25.30 -8.58 17.91
C ARG A 7 -26.23 -7.40 18.11
N ASP A 8 -27.25 -7.29 17.27
CA ASP A 8 -28.30 -6.26 17.36
C ASP A 8 -27.76 -4.83 17.38
N GLY A 9 -26.65 -4.58 16.67
CA GLY A 9 -25.99 -3.27 16.60
C GLY A 9 -25.12 -2.95 17.82
N GLN A 10 -24.83 -3.93 18.67
CA GLN A 10 -23.93 -3.82 19.81
C GLN A 10 -22.69 -4.72 19.63
N PRO A 11 -21.53 -4.35 20.20
CA PRO A 11 -20.36 -5.20 20.22
C PRO A 11 -20.64 -6.54 20.92
N ALA A 12 -20.26 -7.65 20.29
CA ALA A 12 -20.23 -8.99 20.89
C ALA A 12 -18.80 -9.59 20.88
N SER A 13 -17.84 -8.72 20.60
CA SER A 13 -16.42 -9.04 20.47
C SER A 13 -15.57 -7.85 20.92
N ALA A 14 -14.27 -8.08 21.08
CA ALA A 14 -13.27 -7.02 21.20
C ALA A 14 -12.08 -7.31 20.27
N ILE A 15 -11.51 -6.26 19.71
CA ILE A 15 -10.25 -6.30 18.96
C ILE A 15 -9.12 -6.15 19.97
N VAL A 16 -8.21 -7.11 20.01
CA VAL A 16 -7.09 -7.16 20.97
C VAL A 16 -5.79 -6.97 20.20
N ILE A 17 -5.00 -5.98 20.61
CA ILE A 17 -3.67 -5.70 20.07
C ILE A 17 -2.64 -5.64 21.20
N ALA A 18 -1.36 -5.84 20.90
CA ALA A 18 -0.31 -5.61 21.89
C ALA A 18 -0.29 -4.18 22.44
N ALA A 19 0.11 -4.01 23.70
CA ALA A 19 0.40 -2.70 24.29
C ALA A 19 1.37 -1.88 23.42
N ASP A 20 2.41 -2.53 22.88
CA ASP A 20 3.39 -1.97 21.96
C ASP A 20 3.20 -2.47 20.51
N ALA A 21 1.97 -2.68 20.06
CA ALA A 21 1.69 -3.21 18.71
C ALA A 21 2.42 -2.45 17.58
N SER A 22 2.79 -3.19 16.52
CA SER A 22 3.34 -2.62 15.29
C SER A 22 2.41 -1.56 14.70
N LYS A 23 2.93 -0.64 13.88
CA LYS A 23 2.06 0.33 13.21
C LYS A 23 1.06 -0.35 12.28
N ALA A 24 1.46 -1.42 11.61
CA ALA A 24 0.58 -2.22 10.76
C ALA A 24 -0.58 -2.84 11.56
N ALA A 25 -0.31 -3.40 12.75
CA ALA A 25 -1.35 -3.98 13.61
C ALA A 25 -2.31 -2.92 14.16
N GLN A 26 -1.80 -1.77 14.62
CA GLN A 26 -2.65 -0.65 15.06
C GLN A 26 -3.56 -0.15 13.93
N PHE A 27 -2.99 0.07 12.75
CA PHE A 27 -3.73 0.53 11.59
C PHE A 27 -4.80 -0.48 11.16
N ALA A 28 -4.43 -1.77 11.10
CA ALA A 28 -5.33 -2.86 10.74
C ALA A 28 -6.50 -2.98 11.73
N ALA A 29 -6.24 -2.83 13.03
CA ALA A 29 -7.27 -2.83 14.06
C ALA A 29 -8.25 -1.65 13.90
N SER A 30 -7.73 -0.44 13.66
CA SER A 30 -8.57 0.74 13.45
C SER A 30 -9.39 0.66 12.15
N ASP A 31 -8.80 0.21 11.04
CA ASP A 31 -9.54 0.05 9.77
C ASP A 31 -10.58 -1.08 9.89
N LEU A 32 -10.27 -2.18 10.59
CA LEU A 32 -11.25 -3.23 10.90
C LEU A 32 -12.42 -2.68 11.72
N GLN A 33 -12.15 -1.97 12.83
CA GLN A 33 -13.17 -1.35 13.67
C GLN A 33 -14.05 -0.39 12.86
N TRP A 34 -13.43 0.42 11.99
CA TRP A 34 -14.15 1.34 11.12
C TRP A 34 -15.13 0.58 10.21
N HIS A 35 -14.69 -0.49 9.55
CA HIS A 35 -15.58 -1.32 8.71
C HIS A 35 -16.69 -1.97 9.52
N LEU A 36 -16.40 -2.54 10.69
CA LEU A 36 -17.42 -3.14 11.55
C LEU A 36 -18.47 -2.10 11.97
N LYS A 37 -18.06 -0.87 12.27
CA LYS A 37 -18.97 0.24 12.57
C LYS A 37 -19.80 0.65 11.36
N GLN A 38 -19.23 0.73 10.16
CA GLN A 38 -19.98 1.03 8.94
C GLN A 38 -21.03 -0.04 8.61
N MET A 39 -20.66 -1.31 8.78
CA MET A 39 -21.54 -2.45 8.53
C MET A 39 -22.68 -2.53 9.55
N THR A 40 -22.37 -2.35 10.83
CA THR A 40 -23.25 -2.79 11.92
C THR A 40 -23.79 -1.67 12.81
N GLY A 41 -23.19 -0.49 12.76
CA GLY A 41 -23.42 0.60 13.69
C GLY A 41 -22.72 0.43 15.05
N ALA A 42 -22.18 -0.76 15.34
CA ALA A 42 -21.49 -1.04 16.60
C ALA A 42 -20.02 -0.60 16.53
N GLU A 43 -19.57 0.11 17.55
CA GLU A 43 -18.16 0.42 17.75
C GLU A 43 -17.51 -0.69 18.58
N VAL A 44 -16.97 -1.71 17.90
CA VAL A 44 -16.28 -2.83 18.57
C VAL A 44 -15.03 -2.28 19.26
N PRO A 45 -14.84 -2.48 20.57
CA PRO A 45 -13.72 -1.88 21.30
C PRO A 45 -12.38 -2.45 20.81
N ILE A 46 -11.37 -1.60 20.75
CA ILE A 46 -9.96 -1.99 20.62
C ILE A 46 -9.34 -1.91 22.01
N VAL A 47 -8.83 -3.03 22.51
CA VAL A 47 -8.20 -3.15 23.84
C VAL A 47 -6.75 -3.59 23.69
N ARG A 48 -5.95 -3.27 24.71
CA ARG A 48 -4.56 -3.74 24.81
C ARG A 48 -4.52 -5.13 25.44
N ASP A 49 -3.44 -5.86 25.21
CA ASP A 49 -3.32 -7.26 25.62
C ASP A 49 -3.17 -7.47 27.13
N ASP A 50 -2.81 -6.42 27.88
CA ASP A 50 -2.89 -6.37 29.34
C ASP A 50 -4.34 -6.29 29.88
N GLU A 51 -5.32 -6.00 29.02
CA GLU A 51 -6.74 -6.00 29.33
C GLU A 51 -7.50 -7.19 28.71
N ASP A 52 -6.80 -8.08 28.00
CA ASP A 52 -7.37 -9.19 27.24
C ASP A 52 -8.21 -10.15 28.11
N GLU A 53 -7.78 -10.40 29.35
CA GLU A 53 -8.53 -11.25 30.31
C GLU A 53 -9.91 -10.68 30.68
N LYS A 54 -10.13 -9.37 30.46
CA LYS A 54 -11.40 -8.69 30.72
C LYS A 54 -12.35 -8.75 29.51
N VAL A 55 -11.89 -9.23 28.36
CA VAL A 55 -12.70 -9.34 27.15
C VAL A 55 -13.80 -10.37 27.38
N THR A 56 -15.03 -9.98 27.04
CA THR A 56 -16.18 -10.88 27.04
C THR A 56 -16.64 -11.12 25.60
N GLY A 57 -17.07 -12.35 25.29
CA GLY A 57 -17.47 -12.72 23.93
C GLY A 57 -16.29 -13.11 23.04
N THR A 58 -16.41 -12.85 21.73
CA THR A 58 -15.39 -13.24 20.75
C THR A 58 -14.14 -12.37 20.87
N ARG A 59 -12.95 -12.97 20.91
CA ARG A 59 -11.68 -12.24 20.82
C ARG A 59 -11.25 -12.12 19.36
N ILE A 60 -10.86 -10.93 18.91
CA ILE A 60 -10.26 -10.71 17.60
C ILE A 60 -8.81 -10.27 17.81
N LEU A 61 -7.87 -11.20 17.77
CA LEU A 61 -6.44 -10.90 17.93
C LEU A 61 -5.90 -10.31 16.63
N VAL A 62 -5.39 -9.07 16.66
CA VAL A 62 -4.86 -8.37 15.50
C VAL A 62 -3.37 -8.07 15.68
N GLY A 63 -2.53 -8.68 14.84
CA GLY A 63 -1.07 -8.60 14.96
C GLY A 63 -0.49 -9.52 16.04
N GLU A 64 0.84 -9.46 16.23
CA GLU A 64 1.49 -10.16 17.33
C GLU A 64 1.13 -9.53 18.69
N SER A 65 0.82 -10.36 19.68
CA SER A 65 0.58 -9.97 21.08
C SER A 65 0.92 -11.11 22.03
N ALA A 66 0.87 -10.88 23.35
CA ALA A 66 1.05 -11.94 24.34
C ALA A 66 0.12 -13.15 24.09
N ALA A 67 -1.11 -12.88 23.66
CA ALA A 67 -2.11 -13.89 23.32
C ALA A 67 -1.71 -14.74 22.11
N THR A 68 -1.21 -14.13 21.02
CA THR A 68 -0.76 -14.90 19.86
C THR A 68 0.51 -15.68 20.16
N VAL A 69 1.42 -15.13 20.96
CA VAL A 69 2.64 -15.81 21.41
C VAL A 69 2.31 -17.06 22.24
N ALA A 70 1.31 -16.99 23.13
CA ALA A 70 0.81 -18.15 23.88
C ALA A 70 0.26 -19.26 22.96
N LEU A 71 -0.26 -18.87 21.79
CA LEU A 71 -0.71 -19.78 20.72
C LEU A 71 0.43 -20.22 19.78
N LYS A 72 1.69 -19.88 20.10
CA LYS A 72 2.89 -20.16 19.30
C LYS A 72 2.82 -19.53 17.90
N LEU A 73 2.28 -18.31 17.83
CA LEU A 73 2.25 -17.50 16.62
C LEU A 73 2.98 -16.18 16.86
N LYS A 74 4.09 -16.01 16.14
CA LYS A 74 4.92 -14.81 16.15
C LYS A 74 5.03 -14.24 14.74
N ASN A 75 5.16 -12.93 14.63
CA ASN A 75 5.53 -12.17 13.44
C ASN A 75 6.73 -12.82 12.71
N ALA A 76 7.73 -13.26 13.47
CA ALA A 76 8.93 -13.91 12.93
C ALA A 76 8.66 -15.26 12.22
N ASP A 77 7.52 -15.91 12.48
CA ASP A 77 7.15 -17.20 11.88
C ASP A 77 6.62 -17.06 10.44
N PHE A 78 6.40 -15.82 9.98
CA PHE A 78 5.85 -15.49 8.67
C PHE A 78 6.95 -15.08 7.69
N LYS A 79 6.80 -15.52 6.44
CA LYS A 79 7.61 -15.03 5.32
C LYS A 79 7.25 -13.58 5.00
N HIS A 80 8.08 -12.92 4.19
CA HIS A 80 7.83 -11.56 3.71
C HIS A 80 6.39 -11.41 3.17
N GLN A 81 5.63 -10.45 3.72
CA GLN A 81 4.24 -10.14 3.34
C GLN A 81 3.24 -11.31 3.53
N GLU A 82 3.62 -12.38 4.22
CA GLU A 82 2.74 -13.50 4.54
C GLU A 82 1.82 -13.16 5.72
N TYR A 83 0.62 -13.70 5.71
CA TYR A 83 -0.40 -13.47 6.72
C TYR A 83 -1.23 -14.72 7.01
N LEU A 84 -1.95 -14.68 8.14
CA LEU A 84 -2.81 -15.72 8.68
C LEU A 84 -4.17 -15.13 9.07
N ILE A 85 -5.23 -15.82 8.67
CA ILE A 85 -6.56 -15.75 9.26
C ILE A 85 -6.81 -17.11 9.91
N ARG A 86 -7.09 -17.17 11.21
CA ARG A 86 -7.40 -18.44 11.89
C ARG A 86 -8.63 -18.28 12.76
N PHE A 87 -9.58 -19.21 12.60
CA PHE A 87 -10.76 -19.33 13.43
C PHE A 87 -10.52 -20.42 14.49
N LEU A 88 -10.63 -20.04 15.75
CA LEU A 88 -10.72 -20.91 16.91
C LEU A 88 -12.16 -20.87 17.47
N PRO A 89 -12.53 -21.70 18.47
CA PRO A 89 -13.91 -21.76 18.96
C PRO A 89 -14.51 -20.42 19.42
N ASP A 90 -13.71 -19.54 20.01
CA ASP A 90 -14.08 -18.23 20.57
C ASP A 90 -13.19 -17.07 20.09
N THR A 91 -12.21 -17.36 19.23
CA THR A 91 -11.14 -16.42 18.88
C THR A 91 -10.92 -16.38 17.36
N LEU A 92 -10.90 -15.18 16.80
CA LEU A 92 -10.44 -14.90 15.44
C LEU A 92 -9.02 -14.31 15.53
N ILE A 93 -8.09 -14.84 14.74
CA ILE A 93 -6.71 -14.35 14.67
C ILE A 93 -6.47 -13.77 13.28
N LEU A 94 -6.03 -12.52 13.22
CA LEU A 94 -5.66 -11.79 12.01
C LEU A 94 -4.25 -11.22 12.20
N MET A 95 -3.23 -11.87 11.65
CA MET A 95 -1.85 -11.42 11.84
C MET A 95 -0.95 -11.80 10.67
N GLY A 96 0.23 -11.21 10.57
CA GLY A 96 1.23 -11.61 9.58
C GLY A 96 2.61 -11.05 9.87
N ARG A 97 3.46 -11.10 8.83
CA ARG A 97 4.76 -10.44 8.84
C ARG A 97 4.56 -8.93 8.75
N ASP A 98 4.73 -8.26 9.87
CA ASP A 98 4.75 -6.80 9.94
C ASP A 98 6.17 -6.29 10.15
N LYS A 99 6.43 -5.08 9.70
CA LYS A 99 7.65 -4.36 10.03
C LYS A 99 7.71 -4.15 11.54
N ASP A 100 8.90 -4.29 12.09
CA ASP A 100 9.14 -4.04 13.50
C ASP A 100 9.25 -2.53 13.76
N ASP A 101 8.17 -1.79 13.51
CA ASP A 101 8.07 -0.37 13.79
C ASP A 101 7.10 -0.10 14.93
N ARG A 102 7.50 0.80 15.83
CA ARG A 102 6.71 1.18 17.00
C ARG A 102 6.33 2.65 16.90
N GLY A 103 5.36 3.04 17.72
CA GLY A 103 4.85 4.41 17.79
C GLY A 103 3.35 4.46 17.53
N GLU A 104 2.77 5.62 17.83
CA GLU A 104 1.33 5.85 17.68
C GLU A 104 0.93 5.91 16.20
N VAL A 105 -0.21 5.28 15.88
CA VAL A 105 -0.92 5.45 14.61
C VAL A 105 -2.19 6.27 14.84
N LYS A 106 -2.32 7.38 14.10
CA LYS A 106 -3.52 8.22 14.11
C LYS A 106 -4.38 7.90 12.90
N PHE A 107 -5.31 6.97 13.08
CA PHE A 107 -6.23 6.56 12.02
C PHE A 107 -7.39 7.57 11.86
N ASP A 108 -7.57 8.07 10.63
CA ASP A 108 -8.73 8.85 10.20
C ASP A 108 -8.94 8.60 8.70
N PRO A 109 -10.16 8.30 8.22
CA PRO A 109 -10.44 8.15 6.79
C PRO A 109 -10.13 9.38 5.91
N THR A 110 -10.10 10.56 6.52
CA THR A 110 -9.85 11.87 5.92
C THR A 110 -8.79 12.63 6.74
N PRO A 111 -7.57 12.08 6.83
CA PRO A 111 -6.55 12.49 7.80
C PRO A 111 -5.89 13.83 7.46
N SER A 112 -5.28 14.45 8.48
CA SER A 112 -4.30 15.52 8.26
C SER A 112 -2.95 14.94 7.79
N PRO A 113 -2.04 15.78 7.24
CA PRO A 113 -0.69 15.32 6.89
C PRO A 113 0.07 14.67 8.04
N GLU A 114 -0.08 15.19 9.27
CA GLU A 114 0.56 14.65 10.46
C GLU A 114 0.02 13.25 10.81
N ALA A 115 -1.29 13.03 10.64
CA ALA A 115 -1.89 11.73 10.84
C ALA A 115 -1.40 10.71 9.78
N VAL A 116 -1.38 11.08 8.49
CA VAL A 116 -0.85 10.22 7.42
C VAL A 116 0.61 9.84 7.67
N ALA A 117 1.43 10.77 8.19
CA ALA A 117 2.83 10.50 8.50
C ALA A 117 3.03 9.43 9.58
N THR A 118 1.99 9.10 10.36
CA THR A 118 2.04 8.00 11.33
C THR A 118 1.72 6.63 10.73
N TRP A 119 1.13 6.58 9.53
CA TRP A 119 0.66 5.34 8.92
C TRP A 119 1.82 4.48 8.40
N PRO A 120 1.63 3.15 8.27
CA PRO A 120 2.61 2.27 7.63
C PRO A 120 2.92 2.72 6.19
N SER A 121 4.17 2.67 5.76
CA SER A 121 4.47 2.85 4.33
C SER A 121 3.87 1.69 3.54
N MET A 122 3.40 1.93 2.31
CA MET A 122 2.96 0.84 1.43
C MET A 122 4.07 -0.18 1.13
N TRP A 123 5.33 0.22 1.29
CA TRP A 123 6.51 -0.63 1.10
C TRP A 123 6.92 -1.41 2.35
N ASP A 124 6.31 -1.13 3.49
CA ASP A 124 6.62 -1.85 4.72
C ASP A 124 6.05 -3.28 4.66
N GLU A 125 6.59 -4.16 5.51
CA GLU A 125 5.94 -5.42 5.82
C GLU A 125 4.63 -5.11 6.57
N GLN A 126 3.49 -5.50 5.98
CA GLN A 126 2.15 -5.14 6.47
C GLN A 126 1.18 -6.34 6.40
N GLY A 127 1.69 -7.54 6.72
CA GLY A 127 0.93 -8.79 6.64
C GLY A 127 -0.37 -8.78 7.45
N THR A 128 -0.36 -8.14 8.62
CA THR A 128 -1.57 -8.03 9.46
C THR A 128 -2.68 -7.22 8.77
N MET A 129 -2.34 -6.15 8.04
CA MET A 129 -3.30 -5.40 7.24
C MET A 129 -3.92 -6.29 6.14
N TYR A 130 -3.11 -7.13 5.49
CA TYR A 130 -3.62 -8.06 4.48
C TYR A 130 -4.55 -9.13 5.06
N ALA A 131 -4.29 -9.62 6.27
CA ALA A 131 -5.19 -10.53 6.97
C ALA A 131 -6.56 -9.87 7.21
N VAL A 132 -6.58 -8.61 7.66
CA VAL A 132 -7.82 -7.85 7.86
C VAL A 132 -8.56 -7.65 6.54
N TYR A 133 -7.87 -7.26 5.47
CA TYR A 133 -8.52 -7.05 4.17
C TYR A 133 -9.07 -8.34 3.57
N ASP A 134 -8.31 -9.44 3.64
CA ASP A 134 -8.79 -10.75 3.15
C ASP A 134 -9.94 -11.28 4.02
N PHE A 135 -9.94 -10.97 5.32
CA PHE A 135 -11.05 -11.28 6.21
C PHE A 135 -12.33 -10.50 5.84
N LEU A 136 -12.23 -9.19 5.66
CA LEU A 136 -13.34 -8.32 5.28
C LEU A 136 -13.95 -8.74 3.94
N GLU A 137 -13.12 -9.09 2.96
CA GLU A 137 -13.58 -9.57 1.67
C GLU A 137 -14.25 -10.94 1.77
N ARG A 138 -13.58 -11.94 2.34
CA ARG A 138 -14.06 -13.34 2.33
C ARG A 138 -15.24 -13.59 3.25
N TYR A 139 -15.22 -13.00 4.45
CA TYR A 139 -16.14 -13.38 5.53
C TYR A 139 -17.15 -12.29 5.87
N CYS A 140 -16.88 -11.03 5.52
CA CYS A 140 -17.79 -9.90 5.72
C CYS A 140 -18.45 -9.40 4.42
N ASN A 141 -18.06 -9.97 3.27
CA ASN A 141 -18.54 -9.60 1.93
C ASN A 141 -18.34 -8.11 1.58
N VAL A 142 -17.30 -7.48 2.13
CA VAL A 142 -16.90 -6.12 1.75
C VAL A 142 -16.21 -6.15 0.39
N ARG A 143 -16.49 -5.17 -0.47
CA ARG A 143 -15.82 -5.01 -1.77
C ARG A 143 -15.37 -3.56 -1.96
N TRP A 144 -14.19 -3.39 -2.54
CA TRP A 144 -13.66 -2.10 -2.98
C TRP A 144 -13.40 -2.19 -4.49
N PHE A 145 -14.04 -1.30 -5.27
CA PHE A 145 -14.02 -1.31 -6.73
C PHE A 145 -13.19 -0.17 -7.30
N ASN A 146 -13.24 1.00 -6.66
CA ASN A 146 -12.49 2.20 -7.04
C ASN A 146 -12.32 3.10 -5.79
N PRO A 147 -11.50 4.17 -5.86
CA PRO A 147 -11.18 4.98 -4.68
C PRO A 147 -12.18 6.09 -4.40
N THR A 148 -13.36 6.13 -5.04
CA THR A 148 -14.36 7.18 -4.82
C THR A 148 -15.24 6.89 -3.60
N GLU A 149 -16.02 7.87 -3.15
CA GLU A 149 -16.95 7.70 -2.02
C GLU A 149 -18.06 6.67 -2.27
N THR A 150 -18.29 6.30 -3.54
CA THR A 150 -19.25 5.27 -3.96
C THR A 150 -18.56 3.99 -4.43
N GLY A 151 -17.23 3.93 -4.31
CA GLY A 151 -16.39 2.83 -4.78
C GLY A 151 -16.36 1.61 -3.89
N ALA A 152 -17.05 1.61 -2.76
CA ALA A 152 -17.08 0.49 -1.81
C ALA A 152 -18.50 -0.04 -1.60
N ASP A 153 -18.65 -1.36 -1.63
CA ASP A 153 -19.84 -2.06 -1.16
C ASP A 153 -19.56 -2.64 0.23
N ILE A 154 -20.20 -2.06 1.24
CA ILE A 154 -20.09 -2.46 2.64
C ILE A 154 -21.48 -2.92 3.11
N PRO A 155 -21.71 -4.25 3.23
CA PRO A 155 -23.01 -4.79 3.60
C PRO A 155 -23.48 -4.27 4.97
N ARG A 156 -24.75 -3.85 5.04
CA ARG A 156 -25.35 -3.39 6.30
C ARG A 156 -26.05 -4.53 7.03
N THR A 157 -25.63 -4.84 8.25
CA THR A 157 -26.27 -5.82 9.12
C THR A 157 -26.04 -5.49 10.59
N LYS A 158 -27.07 -5.56 11.43
CA LYS A 158 -26.91 -5.32 12.88
C LYS A 158 -26.18 -6.44 13.61
N THR A 159 -26.33 -7.67 13.13
CA THR A 159 -25.71 -8.86 13.70
C THR A 159 -24.76 -9.45 12.67
N LEU A 160 -23.48 -9.45 13.00
CA LEU A 160 -22.43 -10.03 12.17
C LEU A 160 -21.87 -11.26 12.87
N ALA A 161 -22.12 -12.43 12.29
CA ALA A 161 -21.57 -13.71 12.72
C ALA A 161 -20.81 -14.33 11.56
N VAL A 162 -19.57 -14.76 11.82
CA VAL A 162 -18.65 -15.27 10.81
C VAL A 162 -18.21 -16.69 11.15
N SER A 163 -17.93 -17.49 10.12
CA SER A 163 -17.40 -18.85 10.25
C SER A 163 -16.36 -19.08 9.17
N GLY A 164 -15.31 -19.80 9.51
CA GLY A 164 -14.23 -20.09 8.59
C GLY A 164 -13.26 -21.10 9.16
N THR A 165 -12.19 -21.32 8.41
CA THR A 165 -11.06 -22.15 8.79
C THR A 165 -9.78 -21.32 8.70
N GLU A 166 -8.65 -21.97 8.92
CA GLU A 166 -7.35 -21.34 8.69
C GLU A 166 -7.14 -20.99 7.20
N VAL A 167 -6.62 -19.79 6.97
CA VAL A 167 -6.08 -19.30 5.70
C VAL A 167 -4.71 -18.71 5.97
N ARG A 168 -3.66 -19.22 5.32
CA ARG A 168 -2.31 -18.66 5.36
C ARG A 168 -1.86 -18.36 3.94
N ARG A 169 -1.52 -17.10 3.64
CA ARG A 169 -1.28 -16.62 2.26
C ARG A 169 -0.24 -15.51 2.23
N ALA A 170 0.32 -15.29 1.06
CA ALA A 170 1.07 -14.09 0.71
C ALA A 170 0.61 -13.60 -0.67
N PRO A 171 0.75 -12.30 -1.00
CA PRO A 171 0.51 -11.81 -2.35
C PRO A 171 1.38 -12.54 -3.38
N SER A 172 0.81 -12.91 -4.55
CA SER A 172 1.55 -13.67 -5.56
C SER A 172 2.65 -12.88 -6.27
N PHE A 173 2.43 -11.57 -6.46
CA PHE A 173 3.42 -10.66 -6.99
C PHE A 173 4.18 -10.01 -5.84
N ARG A 174 5.51 -10.06 -5.85
CA ARG A 174 6.35 -9.46 -4.79
C ARG A 174 6.26 -7.92 -4.79
N TYR A 175 6.25 -7.33 -5.98
CA TYR A 175 6.03 -5.90 -6.23
C TYR A 175 4.64 -5.68 -6.81
N ARG A 176 3.86 -4.78 -6.19
CA ARG A 176 2.48 -4.45 -6.58
C ARG A 176 2.31 -2.94 -6.58
N TYR A 177 2.67 -2.28 -7.67
CA TYR A 177 2.55 -0.83 -7.79
C TYR A 177 2.34 -0.47 -9.25
N ALA A 178 1.26 0.26 -9.54
CA ALA A 178 0.83 0.50 -10.91
C ALA A 178 1.10 1.94 -11.38
N CYS A 179 1.23 2.91 -10.47
CA CYS A 179 1.38 4.32 -10.83
C CYS A 179 2.25 5.09 -9.81
N TYR A 180 3.26 5.82 -10.31
CA TYR A 180 4.20 6.65 -9.54
C TYR A 180 3.61 7.91 -8.92
N THR A 181 2.28 7.97 -8.76
CA THR A 181 1.59 9.18 -8.34
C THR A 181 1.28 9.20 -6.86
N ALA A 182 1.21 10.42 -6.33
CA ALA A 182 0.65 10.68 -5.01
C ALA A 182 -0.83 10.28 -5.00
N SER A 183 -1.33 9.84 -3.84
CA SER A 183 -2.66 9.22 -3.76
C SER A 183 -3.80 10.17 -4.14
N GLU A 184 -3.68 11.48 -3.89
CA GLU A 184 -4.66 12.48 -4.36
C GLU A 184 -4.80 12.59 -5.88
N ASP A 185 -3.75 12.18 -6.62
CA ASP A 185 -3.69 12.23 -8.07
C ASP A 185 -3.92 10.83 -8.69
N TYR A 186 -4.21 9.80 -7.89
CA TYR A 186 -4.42 8.43 -8.39
C TYR A 186 -5.38 8.37 -9.58
N ASP A 187 -6.51 9.07 -9.48
CA ASP A 187 -7.56 9.06 -10.50
C ASP A 187 -7.15 9.79 -11.79
N VAL A 188 -6.28 10.80 -11.68
CA VAL A 188 -5.74 11.50 -12.86
C VAL A 188 -4.90 10.56 -13.70
N PHE A 189 -4.20 9.61 -13.06
CA PHE A 189 -3.30 8.67 -13.73
C PHE A 189 -3.98 7.37 -14.14
N THR A 190 -5.04 6.96 -13.44
CA THR A 190 -5.74 5.69 -13.69
C THR A 190 -7.07 5.87 -14.43
N GLY A 191 -7.64 7.07 -14.38
CA GLY A 191 -8.84 7.44 -15.10
C GLY A 191 -8.59 7.80 -16.57
N LEU A 192 -9.68 7.93 -17.32
CA LEU A 192 -9.65 8.29 -18.74
C LEU A 192 -9.75 9.82 -18.97
N TRP A 193 -10.02 10.60 -17.92
CA TRP A 193 -10.24 12.04 -18.01
C TRP A 193 -8.93 12.80 -17.76
N ARG A 194 -8.57 13.72 -18.67
CA ARG A 194 -7.44 14.63 -18.45
C ARG A 194 -7.83 15.70 -17.41
N LYS A 195 -6.91 15.97 -16.47
CA LYS A 195 -7.11 16.86 -15.32
C LYS A 195 -7.62 18.27 -15.67
N ASP A 196 -7.22 18.79 -16.84
CA ASP A 196 -7.53 20.13 -17.32
C ASP A 196 -8.90 20.24 -18.03
N THR A 197 -9.66 19.15 -18.11
CA THR A 197 -10.96 19.12 -18.80
C THR A 197 -12.13 19.37 -17.87
N ASP A 198 -13.22 19.94 -18.40
CA ASP A 198 -14.47 20.09 -17.65
C ASP A 198 -15.08 18.73 -17.27
N GLY A 199 -14.85 17.70 -18.09
CA GLY A 199 -15.25 16.32 -17.77
C GLY A 199 -14.59 15.79 -16.48
N TYR A 200 -13.30 16.05 -16.29
CA TYR A 200 -12.61 15.71 -15.03
C TYR A 200 -13.21 16.46 -13.84
N LYS A 201 -13.49 17.76 -13.97
CA LYS A 201 -14.10 18.57 -12.89
C LYS A 201 -15.48 18.03 -12.49
N SER A 202 -16.32 17.70 -13.47
CA SER A 202 -17.64 17.12 -13.21
C SER A 202 -17.54 15.75 -12.56
N TRP A 203 -16.59 14.91 -13.01
CA TRP A 203 -16.34 13.60 -12.43
C TRP A 203 -15.82 13.71 -10.99
N GLU A 204 -14.83 14.56 -10.71
CA GLU A 204 -14.25 14.76 -9.37
C GLU A 204 -15.33 15.17 -8.35
N ALA A 205 -16.19 16.12 -8.73
CA ALA A 205 -17.29 16.58 -7.89
C ALA A 205 -18.31 15.46 -7.58
N ALA A 206 -18.56 14.56 -8.54
CA ALA A 206 -19.45 13.42 -8.36
C ALA A 206 -18.81 12.25 -7.61
N ALA A 207 -17.48 12.10 -7.71
CA ALA A 207 -16.71 11.04 -7.06
C ALA A 207 -16.52 11.29 -5.56
N TYR A 208 -16.41 12.57 -5.15
CA TYR A 208 -16.07 12.97 -3.78
C TYR A 208 -17.01 14.05 -3.21
N PRO A 209 -18.35 13.88 -3.28
CA PRO A 209 -19.30 14.91 -2.87
C PRO A 209 -19.20 15.28 -1.39
N GLU A 210 -18.97 14.32 -0.49
CA GLU A 210 -18.89 14.56 0.96
C GLU A 210 -17.57 15.23 1.34
N LEU A 211 -16.44 14.83 0.75
CA LEU A 211 -15.17 15.53 0.91
C LEU A 211 -15.27 16.98 0.44
N HIS A 212 -15.86 17.26 -0.73
CA HIS A 212 -16.07 18.63 -1.19
C HIS A 212 -16.97 19.44 -0.25
N ARG A 213 -18.01 18.81 0.31
CA ARG A 213 -18.90 19.45 1.28
C ARG A 213 -18.18 19.78 2.59
N ARG A 214 -17.31 18.88 3.08
CA ARG A 214 -16.59 19.03 4.36
C ARG A 214 -15.38 19.96 4.27
N PHE A 215 -14.69 19.97 3.13
CA PHE A 215 -13.43 20.66 2.95
C PHE A 215 -13.53 21.70 1.82
N THR A 216 -13.93 22.91 2.17
CA THR A 216 -14.04 24.04 1.22
C THR A 216 -12.69 24.66 0.88
N ASP A 217 -11.69 24.50 1.75
CA ASP A 217 -10.30 24.84 1.46
C ASP A 217 -9.66 23.77 0.58
N TRP A 218 -9.03 24.20 -0.52
CA TRP A 218 -8.44 23.30 -1.51
C TRP A 218 -7.36 22.38 -0.92
N TRP A 219 -6.48 22.90 -0.06
CA TRP A 219 -5.40 22.09 0.50
C TRP A 219 -5.92 21.07 1.52
N LYS A 220 -6.91 21.45 2.33
CA LYS A 220 -7.59 20.49 3.21
C LYS A 220 -8.29 19.40 2.43
N TYR A 221 -8.95 19.75 1.32
CA TYR A 221 -9.56 18.76 0.42
C TYR A 221 -8.52 17.79 -0.14
N VAL A 222 -7.41 18.32 -0.69
CA VAL A 222 -6.32 17.50 -1.25
C VAL A 222 -5.76 16.52 -0.21
N HIS A 223 -5.53 16.97 1.02
CA HIS A 223 -5.02 16.09 2.08
C HIS A 223 -6.04 15.04 2.53
N ALA A 224 -7.32 15.42 2.66
CA ALA A 224 -8.38 14.47 2.96
C ALA A 224 -8.50 13.41 1.86
N LYS A 225 -8.49 13.83 0.59
CA LYS A 225 -8.53 12.93 -0.57
C LYS A 225 -7.31 12.01 -0.60
N ARG A 226 -6.11 12.53 -0.34
CA ARG A 226 -4.87 11.72 -0.28
C ARG A 226 -5.04 10.53 0.66
N GLY A 227 -5.51 10.76 1.88
CA GLY A 227 -5.71 9.68 2.85
C GLY A 227 -6.84 8.73 2.46
N PHE A 228 -7.96 9.26 1.96
CA PHE A 228 -9.08 8.46 1.48
C PHE A 228 -8.66 7.49 0.37
N VAL A 229 -7.93 7.99 -0.63
CA VAL A 229 -7.41 7.17 -1.73
C VAL A 229 -6.30 6.23 -1.25
N GLN A 230 -5.44 6.66 -0.31
CA GLN A 230 -4.42 5.79 0.28
C GLN A 230 -5.02 4.54 0.94
N LEU A 231 -6.18 4.67 1.60
CA LEU A 231 -6.89 3.53 2.16
C LEU A 231 -7.32 2.53 1.08
N PHE A 232 -7.86 3.02 -0.03
CA PHE A 232 -8.17 2.17 -1.19
C PHE A 232 -6.92 1.41 -1.68
N ARG A 233 -5.79 2.09 -1.80
CA ARG A 233 -4.52 1.47 -2.22
C ARG A 233 -4.06 0.37 -1.27
N TYR A 234 -4.15 0.58 0.05
CA TYR A 234 -3.86 -0.47 1.04
C TYR A 234 -4.79 -1.67 0.92
N ARG A 235 -6.09 -1.43 0.73
CA ARG A 235 -7.11 -2.48 0.58
C ARG A 235 -6.91 -3.30 -0.70
N MET A 236 -6.40 -2.68 -1.76
CA MET A 236 -5.93 -3.35 -2.97
C MET A 236 -4.56 -4.02 -2.81
N ARG A 237 -3.95 -3.93 -1.61
CA ARG A 237 -2.66 -4.53 -1.24
C ARG A 237 -1.51 -4.03 -2.10
N GLU A 238 -1.60 -2.77 -2.53
CA GLU A 238 -0.52 -2.09 -3.24
C GLU A 238 0.71 -1.98 -2.32
N GLY A 239 1.91 -2.23 -2.85
CA GLY A 239 3.16 -2.27 -2.11
C GLY A 239 4.01 -3.52 -2.34
N GLY A 240 4.68 -3.96 -1.27
CA GLY A 240 5.53 -5.15 -1.26
C GLY A 240 7.02 -4.84 -1.41
N GLU A 241 7.74 -5.74 -2.06
CA GLU A 241 9.18 -5.62 -2.29
C GLU A 241 9.42 -4.54 -3.34
N LEU A 242 10.09 -3.45 -2.96
CA LEU A 242 10.37 -2.34 -3.85
C LEU A 242 11.28 -2.78 -5.00
N CYS A 243 10.72 -2.91 -6.20
CA CYS A 243 11.42 -3.28 -7.42
C CYS A 243 11.03 -2.31 -8.54
N LEU A 244 11.39 -1.02 -8.37
CA LEU A 244 11.09 0.00 -9.38
C LEU A 244 11.94 -0.28 -10.62
N GLY A 245 11.31 -0.81 -11.66
CA GLY A 245 11.90 -0.79 -12.99
C GLY A 245 11.88 0.64 -13.53
N ASN A 246 13.04 1.24 -13.76
CA ASN A 246 13.14 2.49 -14.52
C ASN A 246 14.18 2.31 -15.64
N HIS A 247 13.78 2.58 -16.87
CA HIS A 247 14.62 2.53 -18.07
C HIS A 247 14.87 3.93 -18.62
N SER A 248 15.20 4.86 -17.72
CA SER A 248 15.64 6.20 -18.09
C SER A 248 17.08 6.17 -18.58
N LEU A 249 17.26 6.11 -19.91
CA LEU A 249 18.59 6.12 -20.55
C LEU A 249 19.15 7.55 -20.73
N TYR A 250 18.69 8.53 -19.95
CA TYR A 250 19.11 9.92 -20.11
C TYR A 250 20.63 10.10 -19.93
N GLY A 251 21.23 9.39 -18.97
CA GLY A 251 22.68 9.40 -18.74
C GLY A 251 23.50 8.85 -19.91
N TYR A 252 22.90 8.11 -20.84
CA TYR A 252 23.61 7.57 -22.00
C TYR A 252 24.05 8.65 -22.98
N TYR A 253 23.36 9.79 -23.03
CA TYR A 253 23.81 10.90 -23.86
C TYR A 253 25.11 11.51 -23.32
N ASP A 254 25.20 11.71 -22.00
CA ASP A 254 26.42 12.23 -21.37
C ASP A 254 27.57 11.21 -21.47
N ARG A 255 27.27 9.91 -21.43
CA ARG A 255 28.27 8.83 -21.52
C ARG A 255 28.72 8.52 -22.95
N PHE A 256 27.82 8.58 -23.93
CA PHE A 256 28.07 7.98 -25.25
C PHE A 256 27.67 8.82 -26.47
N TRP A 257 27.00 9.98 -26.30
CA TRP A 257 26.68 10.84 -27.44
C TRP A 257 27.78 11.86 -27.72
N GLU A 258 28.08 12.67 -26.71
CA GLU A 258 29.05 13.76 -26.82
C GLU A 258 29.57 14.14 -25.43
N LYS A 259 30.85 14.51 -25.35
CA LYS A 259 31.46 14.94 -24.10
C LYS A 259 30.84 16.27 -23.66
N GLY A 260 30.23 16.28 -22.47
CA GLY A 260 29.63 17.50 -21.91
C GLY A 260 30.65 18.62 -21.74
N ALA A 261 30.20 19.87 -21.92
CA ALA A 261 31.04 21.06 -21.70
C ALA A 261 31.30 21.35 -20.20
N ASP A 262 30.37 20.92 -19.34
CA ASP A 262 30.54 20.98 -17.89
C ASP A 262 31.50 19.89 -17.39
N ALA A 263 32.41 20.22 -16.47
CA ALA A 263 33.45 19.32 -16.00
C ALA A 263 32.90 18.01 -15.41
N LYS A 264 31.80 18.07 -14.64
CA LYS A 264 31.20 16.88 -14.02
C LYS A 264 30.58 15.96 -15.07
N LYS A 265 30.00 16.52 -16.14
CA LYS A 265 29.48 15.74 -17.27
C LYS A 265 30.58 15.22 -18.19
N ALA A 266 31.64 15.99 -18.35
CA ALA A 266 32.81 15.62 -19.15
C ALA A 266 33.49 14.35 -18.61
N GLU A 267 33.49 14.17 -17.29
CA GLU A 267 33.99 12.97 -16.60
C GLU A 267 33.15 11.71 -16.86
N LEU A 268 31.87 11.86 -17.24
CA LEU A 268 30.99 10.73 -17.54
C LEU A 268 31.22 10.16 -18.95
N PHE A 269 31.92 10.89 -19.83
CA PHE A 269 32.04 10.50 -21.23
C PHE A 269 32.96 9.28 -21.41
N GLU A 270 32.35 8.15 -21.76
CA GLU A 270 33.01 6.86 -21.97
C GLU A 270 33.38 6.63 -23.45
N GLY A 271 32.88 7.49 -24.35
CA GLY A 271 33.26 7.51 -25.77
C GLY A 271 32.05 7.47 -26.70
N ARG A 272 32.18 8.07 -27.88
CA ARG A 272 31.05 8.23 -28.81
C ARG A 272 30.60 6.87 -29.40
N LYS A 273 29.32 6.54 -29.25
CA LYS A 273 28.64 5.36 -29.82
C LYS A 273 27.44 5.77 -30.65
N SER A 274 27.67 6.38 -31.81
CA SER A 274 26.60 6.98 -32.62
C SER A 274 25.51 5.98 -33.06
N ASP A 275 25.84 4.70 -33.20
CA ASP A 275 24.93 3.62 -33.55
C ASP A 275 23.96 3.25 -32.42
N TRP A 276 24.24 3.66 -31.17
CA TRP A 276 23.37 3.43 -30.01
C TRP A 276 22.20 4.40 -29.95
N PHE A 277 22.19 5.44 -30.77
CA PHE A 277 21.16 6.48 -30.82
C PHE A 277 20.33 6.38 -32.10
N ALA A 278 19.10 6.87 -32.09
CA ALA A 278 18.21 6.77 -33.25
C ALA A 278 18.82 7.43 -34.49
N GLN A 279 18.70 6.76 -35.64
CA GLN A 279 19.31 7.18 -36.90
C GLN A 279 18.37 8.09 -37.71
N GLY A 280 18.91 8.91 -38.61
CA GLY A 280 18.12 9.78 -39.49
C GLY A 280 17.77 11.16 -38.93
N TYR A 281 18.34 11.54 -37.79
CA TYR A 281 18.14 12.85 -37.16
C TYR A 281 19.34 13.76 -37.38
N THR A 282 19.10 15.06 -37.55
CA THR A 282 20.15 16.09 -37.50
C THR A 282 20.36 16.55 -36.06
N GLY A 283 21.62 16.65 -35.63
CA GLY A 283 21.95 17.02 -34.25
C GLY A 283 21.79 15.84 -33.29
N ARG A 284 21.41 16.13 -32.04
CA ARG A 284 21.22 15.12 -30.98
C ARG A 284 19.91 14.33 -31.24
N PRO A 285 19.96 13.00 -31.41
CA PRO A 285 18.75 12.20 -31.60
C PRO A 285 17.82 12.29 -30.40
N PRO A 286 16.49 12.17 -30.60
CA PRO A 286 15.51 12.28 -29.51
C PRO A 286 15.45 11.02 -28.63
N GLN A 287 15.94 9.88 -29.12
CA GLN A 287 15.85 8.59 -28.46
C GLN A 287 17.00 7.66 -28.83
N MET A 288 17.09 6.54 -28.12
CA MET A 288 18.07 5.50 -28.35
C MET A 288 17.69 4.62 -29.56
N CYS A 289 18.68 3.92 -30.14
CA CYS A 289 18.45 2.88 -31.14
C CYS A 289 18.24 1.54 -30.43
N TYR A 290 17.00 1.17 -30.14
CA TYR A 290 16.68 -0.06 -29.39
C TYR A 290 17.01 -1.37 -30.13
N SER A 291 17.38 -1.30 -31.41
CA SER A 291 17.92 -2.44 -32.17
C SER A 291 19.46 -2.50 -32.15
N SER A 292 20.16 -1.51 -31.60
CA SER A 292 21.61 -1.55 -31.46
C SER A 292 22.03 -2.62 -30.47
N ARG A 293 22.81 -3.59 -30.93
CA ARG A 293 23.32 -4.67 -30.09
C ARG A 293 24.24 -4.15 -28.99
N GLY A 294 25.09 -3.17 -29.29
CA GLY A 294 25.98 -2.58 -28.29
C GLY A 294 25.23 -1.84 -27.19
N LEU A 295 24.14 -1.14 -27.53
CA LEU A 295 23.28 -0.53 -26.52
C LEU A 295 22.66 -1.59 -25.60
N ILE A 296 22.08 -2.65 -26.17
CA ILE A 296 21.46 -3.74 -25.40
C ILE A 296 22.48 -4.38 -24.46
N GLU A 297 23.69 -4.65 -24.94
CA GLU A 297 24.77 -5.22 -24.15
C GLU A 297 25.20 -4.29 -23.01
N GLN A 298 25.31 -2.98 -23.27
CA GLN A 298 25.65 -2.01 -22.22
C GLN A 298 24.56 -1.85 -21.16
N VAL A 299 23.29 -1.79 -21.57
CA VAL A 299 22.15 -1.72 -20.62
C VAL A 299 22.12 -2.97 -19.74
N ALA A 300 22.35 -4.16 -20.32
CA ALA A 300 22.46 -5.40 -19.57
C ALA A 300 23.66 -5.38 -18.61
N GLN A 301 24.80 -4.81 -19.02
CA GLN A 301 25.97 -4.71 -18.15
C GLN A 301 25.76 -3.74 -16.99
N ASP A 302 25.18 -2.56 -17.24
CA ASP A 302 24.86 -1.60 -16.17
C ASP A 302 23.88 -2.20 -15.15
N ALA A 303 22.90 -2.99 -15.62
CA ALA A 303 21.99 -3.71 -14.75
C ALA A 303 22.70 -4.77 -13.90
N ARG A 304 23.59 -5.57 -14.50
CA ARG A 304 24.43 -6.54 -13.75
C ARG A 304 25.28 -5.84 -12.71
N ASP A 305 25.96 -4.75 -13.08
CA ASP A 305 26.79 -3.97 -12.17
C ASP A 305 26.00 -3.46 -10.96
N PHE A 306 24.75 -3.03 -11.17
CA PHE A 306 23.85 -2.65 -10.07
C PHE A 306 23.56 -3.83 -9.13
N PHE A 307 23.13 -4.98 -9.65
CA PHE A 307 22.83 -6.17 -8.85
C PHE A 307 24.08 -6.81 -8.22
N ASP A 308 25.26 -6.59 -8.79
CA ASP A 308 26.56 -6.97 -8.22
C ASP A 308 27.06 -5.99 -7.14
N GLY A 309 26.26 -4.97 -6.78
CA GLY A 309 26.58 -4.02 -5.70
C GLY A 309 27.52 -2.88 -6.12
N LYS A 310 27.75 -2.66 -7.41
CA LYS A 310 28.57 -1.55 -7.92
C LYS A 310 27.79 -0.23 -8.01
N GLY A 311 26.49 -0.26 -7.71
CA GLY A 311 25.59 0.89 -7.74
C GLY A 311 25.20 1.33 -9.15
N THR A 312 24.51 2.45 -9.25
CA THR A 312 24.06 3.04 -10.52
C THR A 312 25.08 4.01 -11.10
N LYS A 313 25.15 4.08 -12.43
CA LYS A 313 25.85 5.16 -13.12
C LYS A 313 25.13 6.51 -12.92
N PRO A 314 25.85 7.65 -12.92
CA PRO A 314 25.22 8.97 -12.83
C PRO A 314 24.14 9.18 -13.90
N GLY A 315 22.97 9.67 -13.47
CA GLY A 315 21.80 9.87 -14.34
C GLY A 315 20.99 8.61 -14.63
N ALA A 316 21.42 7.42 -14.17
CA ALA A 316 20.58 6.23 -14.13
C ALA A 316 19.74 6.22 -12.84
N VAL A 317 18.55 5.62 -12.92
CA VAL A 317 17.69 5.34 -11.77
C VAL A 317 17.46 3.84 -11.73
N ALA A 318 17.80 3.21 -10.62
CA ALA A 318 17.50 1.80 -10.36
C ALA A 318 17.00 1.65 -8.92
N ALA A 319 16.09 0.69 -8.72
CA ALA A 319 15.69 0.23 -7.40
C ALA A 319 15.40 -1.27 -7.45
N GLY A 320 15.55 -1.92 -6.30
CA GLY A 320 15.53 -3.38 -6.16
C GLY A 320 16.74 -3.82 -5.36
N ASN A 321 16.52 -4.64 -4.35
CA ASN A 321 17.55 -5.35 -3.59
C ASN A 321 17.28 -6.84 -3.70
#